data_AF-A0A6V7L0B9-F1
#
_entry.id   AF-A0A6V7L0B9-F1
#
_cell.length_a   1.000
_cell.length_b   1.000
_cell.length_c   1.000
_cell.angle_alpha   90.00
_cell.angle_beta   90.00
_cell.angle_gamma   90.00
#
_symmetry.space_group_name_H-M   'P 1'
#
loop_
_entity.id
_entity.type
_entity.pdbx_description
1 polymer ?
#
loop_
_entity_poly.entity_id
_entity_poly.type
_entity_poly.pdbx_seq_one_letter_code
_entity_poly.pdbx_strand_id
1 'polypeptide(L)' 'NALLRRLVRIGVLDEGRMKLDYVLGLKIEDFLERRLQTQVFKLGLAKSIHHARVLIRQRHIR' A
#
# COMPACT_ATOMS: atom_id res chain seq x y z
N ASN A 1 18.05 8.72 -8.01
CA ASN A 1 17.31 7.47 -8.34
C ASN A 1 16.86 6.60 -7.17
N ALA A 2 17.29 6.84 -5.92
CA ALA A 2 16.88 6.01 -4.77
C ALA A 2 15.38 6.14 -4.41
N LEU A 3 14.83 7.35 -4.49
CA LEU A 3 13.42 7.62 -4.15
C LEU A 3 12.44 6.91 -5.10
N LEU A 4 12.62 7.05 -6.41
CA LEU A 4 11.78 6.38 -7.42
C LEU A 4 11.77 4.85 -7.24
N ARG A 5 12.95 4.25 -7.03
CA ARG A 5 13.06 2.80 -6.76
C ARG A 5 12.28 2.37 -5.51
N ARG A 6 12.27 3.19 -4.46
CA ARG A 6 11.52 2.89 -3.22
C ARG A 6 10.01 2.99 -3.44
N LEU A 7 9.54 4.00 -4.16
CA LEU A 7 8.11 4.19 -4.44
C LEU A 7 7.55 3.07 -5.33
N VAL A 8 8.32 2.64 -6.33
CA VAL A 8 7.98 1.48 -7.16
C VAL A 8 7.96 0.20 -6.32
N ARG A 9 8.96 -0.04 -5.47
CA ARG A 9 9.01 -1.23 -4.61
C ARG A 9 7.82 -1.34 -3.65
N ILE A 10 7.34 -0.22 -3.11
CA ILE A 10 6.16 -0.21 -2.23
C ILE A 10 4.86 -0.33 -3.07
N GLY A 11 4.93 -0.11 -4.39
CA GLY A 11 3.80 -0.18 -5.30
C GLY A 11 2.96 1.10 -5.34
N VAL A 12 3.47 2.22 -4.79
CA VAL A 12 2.77 3.52 -4.83
C VAL A 12 2.85 4.12 -6.25
N LEU A 13 3.95 3.86 -6.95
CA LEU A 13 4.18 4.31 -8.32
C LEU A 13 4.34 3.10 -9.24
N ASP A 14 3.77 3.18 -10.43
CA ASP A 14 3.90 2.15 -11.46
C ASP A 14 5.26 2.26 -12.19
N GLU A 15 5.77 1.14 -12.71
CA GLU A 15 7.05 1.09 -13.43
C GLU A 15 7.04 1.97 -14.69
N GLY A 16 5.89 2.06 -15.37
CA GLY A 16 5.69 2.96 -16.51
C GLY A 16 5.69 4.45 -16.16
N ARG A 17 5.62 4.81 -14.87
CA ARG A 17 5.56 6.18 -14.37
C ARG A 17 6.81 6.59 -13.59
N MET A 18 7.97 5.98 -13.84
CA MET A 18 9.25 6.30 -13.19
C MET A 18 9.86 7.66 -13.60
N LYS A 19 9.09 8.74 -13.54
CA LYS A 19 9.55 10.13 -13.68
C LYS A 19 9.25 10.92 -12.40
N LEU A 20 10.07 11.92 -12.11
CA LEU A 20 9.95 12.72 -10.89
C LEU A 20 8.65 13.54 -10.84
N ASP A 21 8.11 13.97 -11.98
CA ASP A 21 6.88 14.78 -12.02
C ASP A 21 5.67 14.03 -11.44
N TYR A 22 5.61 12.71 -11.62
CA TYR A 22 4.53 11.89 -11.06
C TYR A 22 4.62 11.76 -9.53
N VAL A 23 5.79 11.98 -8.93
CA VAL A 23 5.96 11.97 -7.48
C VAL A 23 5.25 13.16 -6.84
N LEU A 24 5.23 14.31 -7.53
CA LEU A 24 4.57 15.52 -7.05
C LEU A 24 3.03 15.41 -7.06
N GLY A 25 2.49 14.52 -7.90
CA GLY A 25 1.06 14.26 -8.00
C GLY A 25 0.53 13.18 -7.07
N LEU A 26 1.39 12.59 -6.21
CA LEU A 26 0.98 11.53 -5.30
C LEU A 26 0.00 12.06 -4.24
N LYS A 27 -1.04 11.27 -3.99
CA LYS A 27 -2.03 11.56 -2.97
C LYS A 27 -1.85 10.66 -1.76
N ILE A 28 -2.50 11.01 -0.66
CA ILE A 28 -2.44 10.25 0.59
C ILE A 28 -3.06 8.86 0.37
N GLU A 29 -4.11 8.78 -0.45
CA GLU A 29 -4.82 7.55 -0.76
C GLU A 29 -3.89 6.50 -1.38
N ASP A 30 -2.97 6.90 -2.26
CA ASP A 30 -2.01 5.99 -2.92
C ASP A 30 -1.16 5.22 -1.90
N PHE A 31 -0.80 5.88 -0.78
CA PHE A 31 -0.09 5.25 0.32
C PHE A 31 -1.02 4.43 1.23
N LEU A 32 -2.24 4.92 1.49
CA LEU A 32 -3.22 4.21 2.31
C LEU A 32 -3.64 2.87 1.68
N GLU A 33 -3.66 2.79 0.34
CA GLU A 33 -3.93 1.55 -0.37
C GLU A 33 -2.85 0.48 -0.14
N ARG A 34 -1.59 0.88 0.05
CA ARG A 34 -0.45 -0.04 0.23
C ARG A 34 -0.25 -0.51 1.66
N ARG A 35 -1.05 -0.03 2.62
CA ARG A 35 -1.01 -0.51 4.01
C ARG A 35 -1.44 -1.97 4.09
N LEU A 36 -0.75 -2.75 4.92
CA LEU A 36 -1.08 -4.17 5.17
C LEU A 36 -2.56 -4.38 5.53
N GLN A 37 -3.15 -3.48 6.31
CA GLN A 37 -4.58 -3.50 6.65
C GLN A 37 -5.49 -3.48 5.41
N THR A 38 -5.23 -2.58 4.47
CA THR A 38 -6.00 -2.44 3.23
C THR A 38 -5.74 -3.61 2.29
N GLN A 39 -4.49 -4.08 2.22
CA GLN A 39 -4.12 -5.26 1.43
C GLN A 39 -4.81 -6.53 1.93
N VAL A 40 -4.80 -6.80 3.24
CA VAL A 40 -5.50 -7.95 3.85
C VAL A 40 -7.00 -7.91 3.57
N PHE A 41 -7.61 -6.71 3.58
CA PHE A 41 -9.01 -6.54 3.20
C PHE A 41 -9.24 -6.78 1.69
N LYS A 42 -8.42 -6.19 0.81
CA LYS A 42 -8.52 -6.38 -0.65
C LYS A 42 -8.30 -7.84 -1.07
N LEU A 43 -7.47 -8.59 -0.34
CA LEU A 43 -7.25 -10.03 -0.53
C LEU A 43 -8.43 -10.91 -0.06
N GLY A 44 -9.47 -10.33 0.54
CA GLY A 44 -10.65 -11.07 1.00
C GLY A 44 -10.44 -11.86 2.30
N LEU A 45 -9.29 -11.72 2.95
CA LEU A 45 -8.96 -12.43 4.20
C LEU A 45 -9.72 -11.87 5.41
N ALA A 46 -10.27 -10.67 5.31
CA ALA A 46 -11.04 -10.01 6.35
C ALA A 46 -12.36 -9.44 5.80
N LYS A 47 -13.42 -9.51 6.62
CA LYS A 47 -14.75 -8.97 6.28
C LYS A 47 -14.83 -7.44 6.19
N SER A 48 -13.93 -6.73 6.87
CA SER A 48 -13.89 -5.26 6.89
C SER A 48 -12.48 -4.74 7.21
N ILE A 49 -12.25 -3.45 6.98
CA ILE A 49 -10.98 -2.78 7.31
C ILE A 49 -10.67 -2.86 8.82
N HIS A 50 -11.69 -2.78 9.68
CA HIS A 50 -11.52 -2.92 11.13
C HIS A 50 -11.19 -4.37 11.52
N HIS A 51 -11.84 -5.35 10.90
CA HIS A 51 -11.54 -6.76 11.12
C HIS A 51 -10.09 -7.09 10.68
N ALA A 52 -9.64 -6.59 9.52
CA ALA A 52 -8.25 -6.75 9.07
C ALA A 52 -7.24 -6.24 10.11
N ARG A 53 -7.55 -5.10 10.75
CA ARG A 53 -6.69 -4.54 11.81
C ARG A 53 -6.59 -5.45 13.03
N VAL A 54 -7.70 -6.04 13.44
CA VAL A 54 -7.75 -6.97 14.58
C VAL A 54 -6.93 -8.22 14.29
N LEU A 55 -7.08 -8.81 13.10
CA LEU A 55 -6.30 -10.00 12.68
C LEU A 55 -4.79 -9.75 12.69
N ILE A 56 -4.35 -8.59 12.17
CA ILE A 56 -2.93 -8.19 12.20
C ILE A 56 -2.46 -8.01 13.65
N ARG A 57 -3.23 -7.31 14.48
CA ARG A 57 -2.87 -7.06 15.89
C ARG A 57 -2.76 -8.37 16.69
N GLN A 58 -3.64 -9.33 16.40
CA GLN A 58 -3.65 -10.66 17.03
C GLN A 58 -2.63 -11.63 16.43
N ARG A 59 -1.81 -11.19 15.46
CA ARG A 59 -0.78 -12.00 14.79
C ARG A 59 -1.34 -13.21 14.01
N HIS A 60 -2.58 -13.11 13.50
CA HIS A 60 -3.17 -14.11 12.60
C HIS A 60 -2.68 -13.97 11.15
N ILE A 61 -2.05 -12.84 10.82
CA ILE A 61 -1.44 -12.55 9.52
C ILE A 61 0.08 -12.45 9.71
N ARG A 62 0.85 -13.09 8.83
CA ARG A 62 2.32 -13.06 8.78
C ARG A 62 2.82 -12.26 7.58
#